data_AF-A0A9E1BL72-F1
#
_entry.id   AF-A0A9E1BL72-F1
#
_cell.length_a   1.000
_cell.length_b   1.000
_cell.length_c   1.000
_cell.angle_alpha   90.00
_cell.angle_beta   90.00
_cell.angle_gamma   90.00
#
_symmetry.space_group_name_H-M   'P 1'
#
loop_
_entity.id
_entity.type
_entity.pdbx_description
1 polymer ?
#
loop_
_entity_poly.entity_id
_entity_poly.type
_entity_poly.pdbx_seq_one_letter_code
_entity_poly.pdbx_strand_id
1 'polypeptide(L)'
;MKAFNHNASKPKYLDKHQKAFEVILIAFWCVIFPAISAICCSLNGQKPIFKSLSYIAYREKHMGLILFYGFLFVAGFILSMKMCLDAGQYSKQLKYLFLGLSLISATILTAGMSVPWIEVEGELAEKYTRLREIHNNVATIGFIMFFVTEVLFFITTLLRNPKQGMISVGMLAYVLMTSVIMLKLANLKGIVEHPYPISSIAQIHVFCSIGFTLTIQYFLMRLMPNTRIEMSEAAD
;
A
#
# COMPACT_ATOMS: atom_id res chain seq x y z
N MET A 1 -31.97 4.95 -17.04
CA MET A 1 -30.50 5.08 -17.20
C MET A 1 -30.23 6.12 -18.28
N LYS A 2 -30.04 7.38 -17.91
CA LYS A 2 -29.66 8.46 -18.84
C LYS A 2 -28.47 9.21 -18.23
N ALA A 3 -27.54 9.54 -19.12
CA ALA A 3 -26.40 10.44 -18.96
C ALA A 3 -25.28 9.97 -18.01
N PHE A 4 -24.39 9.14 -18.56
CA PHE A 4 -22.97 9.44 -18.40
C PHE A 4 -22.78 10.90 -18.82
N ASN A 5 -22.48 11.77 -17.87
CA ASN A 5 -22.23 13.18 -18.13
C ASN A 5 -21.07 13.28 -19.13
N HIS A 6 -21.40 13.55 -20.40
CA HIS A 6 -20.44 13.80 -21.48
C HIS A 6 -19.51 15.00 -21.20
N ASN A 7 -19.79 15.78 -20.14
CA ASN A 7 -18.99 16.94 -19.73
C ASN A 7 -17.89 16.62 -18.72
N ALA A 8 -17.75 15.36 -18.30
CA ALA A 8 -16.69 14.96 -17.39
C ALA A 8 -15.55 14.32 -18.20
N SER A 9 -14.73 15.17 -18.83
CA SER A 9 -13.64 14.73 -19.70
C SER A 9 -12.65 13.88 -18.90
N LYS A 10 -12.68 12.56 -19.15
CA LYS A 10 -11.61 11.68 -18.72
C LYS A 10 -10.29 12.19 -19.33
N PRO A 11 -9.15 12.05 -18.63
CA PRO A 11 -7.86 12.42 -19.19
C PRO A 11 -7.65 11.72 -20.55
N LYS A 12 -7.21 12.45 -21.59
CA LYS A 12 -7.06 11.93 -22.97
C LYS A 12 -6.24 10.64 -23.08
N TYR A 13 -5.32 10.39 -22.15
CA TYR A 13 -4.51 9.16 -22.13
C TYR A 13 -5.32 7.93 -21.67
N LEU A 14 -6.35 8.12 -20.83
CA LEU A 14 -7.26 7.05 -20.42
C LEU A 14 -8.23 6.68 -21.53
N ASP A 15 -8.69 7.64 -22.35
CA ASP A 15 -9.61 7.34 -23.46
C ASP A 15 -9.01 6.39 -24.50
N LYS A 16 -7.68 6.45 -24.73
CA LYS A 16 -7.00 5.62 -25.74
C LYS A 16 -6.37 4.33 -25.16
N HIS A 17 -5.91 4.36 -23.91
CA HIS A 17 -5.11 3.27 -23.32
C HIS A 17 -5.73 2.63 -22.08
N GLN A 18 -6.96 2.99 -21.70
CA GLN A 18 -7.65 2.49 -20.50
C GLN A 18 -7.55 0.97 -20.34
N LYS A 19 -7.99 0.22 -21.37
CA LYS A 19 -8.06 -1.25 -21.29
C LYS A 19 -6.68 -1.86 -21.06
N ALA A 20 -5.64 -1.30 -21.67
CA ALA A 20 -4.27 -1.76 -21.48
C ALA A 20 -3.79 -1.47 -20.04
N PHE A 21 -4.02 -0.25 -19.54
CA PHE A 21 -3.67 0.10 -18.16
C PHE A 21 -4.43 -0.72 -17.11
N GLU A 22 -5.70 -1.05 -17.36
CA GLU A 22 -6.51 -1.92 -16.50
C GLU A 22 -5.96 -3.34 -16.45
N VAL A 23 -5.62 -3.91 -17.61
CA VAL A 23 -4.99 -5.23 -17.69
C VAL A 23 -3.65 -5.23 -16.96
N ILE A 24 -2.82 -4.19 -17.15
CA ILE A 24 -1.55 -4.03 -16.44
C ILE A 24 -1.79 -3.95 -14.93
N LEU A 25 -2.76 -3.15 -14.48
CA LEU A 25 -3.07 -2.97 -13.06
C LEU A 25 -3.52 -4.30 -12.41
N ILE A 26 -4.42 -5.03 -13.06
CA ILE A 26 -4.90 -6.33 -12.59
C ILE A 26 -3.76 -7.35 -12.58
N ALA A 27 -3.03 -7.49 -13.70
CA ALA A 27 -1.94 -8.46 -13.80
C ALA A 27 -0.86 -8.16 -12.75
N PHE A 28 -0.56 -6.88 -12.53
CA PHE A 28 0.41 -6.46 -11.54
C PHE A 28 -0.03 -6.82 -10.12
N TRP A 29 -1.21 -6.38 -9.67
CA TRP A 29 -1.63 -6.54 -8.27
C TRP A 29 -2.23 -7.91 -7.93
N CYS A 30 -2.83 -8.59 -8.90
CA CYS A 30 -3.50 -9.88 -8.65
C CYS A 30 -2.62 -11.08 -9.00
N VAL A 31 -1.54 -10.90 -9.78
CA VAL A 31 -0.70 -12.03 -10.24
C VAL A 31 0.76 -11.79 -9.91
N ILE A 32 1.38 -10.75 -10.47
CA ILE A 32 2.83 -10.54 -10.39
C ILE A 32 3.25 -10.24 -8.95
N PHE A 33 2.62 -9.26 -8.31
CA PHE A 33 2.97 -8.84 -6.96
C PHE A 33 2.74 -9.97 -5.93
N PRO A 34 1.59 -10.67 -5.89
CA PRO A 34 1.41 -11.83 -5.02
C PRO A 34 2.38 -12.99 -5.29
N ALA A 35 2.75 -13.24 -6.55
CA ALA A 35 3.73 -14.27 -6.87
C ALA A 35 5.12 -13.92 -6.30
N ILE A 36 5.57 -12.68 -6.45
CA ILE A 36 6.84 -12.21 -5.88
C ILE A 36 6.77 -12.20 -4.34
N SER A 37 5.64 -11.79 -3.76
CA SER A 37 5.38 -11.90 -2.32
C SER A 37 5.51 -13.35 -1.82
N ALA A 38 4.94 -14.32 -2.54
CA ALA A 38 5.04 -15.73 -2.18
C ALA A 38 6.48 -16.25 -2.26
N ILE A 39 7.25 -15.80 -3.26
CA ILE A 39 8.69 -16.08 -3.36
C ILE A 39 9.41 -15.53 -2.12
N CYS A 40 9.19 -14.26 -1.75
CA CYS A 40 9.78 -13.66 -0.55
C CYS A 40 9.46 -14.47 0.73
N CYS A 41 8.24 -14.98 0.89
CA CYS A 41 7.86 -15.82 2.03
C CYS A 41 8.48 -17.23 2.01
N SER A 42 8.89 -17.73 0.85
CA SER A 42 9.30 -19.13 0.65
C SER A 42 10.82 -19.33 0.63
N LEU A 43 11.61 -18.27 0.84
CA LEU A 43 13.07 -18.37 0.83
C LEU A 43 13.62 -19.07 2.09
N ASN A 44 14.54 -20.00 1.82
CA ASN A 44 15.44 -20.74 2.71
C ASN A 44 14.92 -21.19 4.09
N GLY A 45 14.22 -22.32 4.16
CA GLY A 45 14.42 -23.32 5.22
C GLY A 45 13.91 -23.01 6.65
N GLN A 46 13.08 -23.92 7.16
CA GLN A 46 12.56 -24.07 8.52
C GLN A 46 11.65 -22.96 9.06
N LYS A 47 10.34 -23.22 8.92
CA LYS A 47 9.16 -22.47 9.40
C LYS A 47 8.94 -21.09 8.74
N PRO A 48 8.15 -21.05 7.64
CA PRO A 48 7.77 -19.83 6.91
C PRO A 48 7.10 -18.73 7.76
N ILE A 49 6.60 -19.08 8.95
CA ILE A 49 5.64 -18.29 9.71
C ILE A 49 6.33 -17.15 10.52
N PHE A 50 7.65 -17.21 10.72
CA PHE A 50 8.35 -16.39 11.74
C PHE A 50 9.43 -15.43 11.23
N LYS A 51 9.63 -15.31 9.91
CA LYS A 51 10.68 -14.44 9.35
C LYS A 51 10.11 -13.08 9.01
N SER A 52 10.81 -12.00 9.34
CA SER A 52 10.50 -10.66 8.80
C SER A 52 11.18 -10.44 7.44
N LEU A 53 10.71 -9.49 6.64
CA LEU A 53 11.38 -9.14 5.38
C LEU A 53 12.83 -8.69 5.62
N SER A 54 13.09 -8.02 6.74
CA SER A 54 14.43 -7.64 7.17
C SER A 54 15.29 -8.85 7.53
N TYR A 55 14.72 -9.91 8.11
CA TYR A 55 15.44 -11.16 8.37
C TYR A 55 15.86 -11.83 7.06
N ILE A 56 14.95 -11.92 6.08
CA ILE A 56 15.24 -12.48 4.75
C ILE A 56 16.32 -11.66 4.04
N ALA A 57 16.26 -10.32 4.14
CA ALA A 57 17.28 -9.44 3.59
C ALA A 57 18.67 -9.71 4.20
N TYR A 58 18.77 -9.80 5.53
CA TYR A 58 20.03 -9.86 6.26
C TYR A 58 20.62 -11.26 6.44
N ARG A 59 19.83 -12.17 7.02
CA ARG A 59 20.33 -13.49 7.45
C ARG A 59 20.40 -14.47 6.29
N GLU A 60 19.53 -14.29 5.30
CA GLU A 60 19.48 -15.15 4.11
C GLU A 60 20.13 -14.51 2.88
N LYS A 61 20.72 -13.32 3.03
CA LYS A 61 21.45 -12.60 1.97
C LYS A 61 20.60 -12.31 0.72
N HIS A 62 19.29 -12.13 0.88
CA HIS A 62 18.36 -11.81 -0.21
C HIS A 62 18.00 -10.31 -0.28
N MET A 63 18.93 -9.44 0.11
CA MET A 63 18.71 -8.00 0.24
C MET A 63 18.25 -7.31 -1.06
N GLY A 64 18.83 -7.69 -2.21
CA GLY A 64 18.42 -7.15 -3.51
C GLY A 64 16.97 -7.48 -3.89
N LEU A 65 16.50 -8.68 -3.53
CA LEU A 65 15.12 -9.09 -3.77
C LEU A 65 14.13 -8.30 -2.92
N ILE A 66 14.44 -8.10 -1.64
CA ILE A 66 13.57 -7.34 -0.72
C ILE A 66 13.48 -5.87 -1.12
N LEU A 67 14.59 -5.27 -1.58
CA LEU A 67 14.56 -3.91 -2.15
C LEU A 67 13.71 -3.86 -3.42
N PHE A 68 13.92 -4.80 -4.36
CA PHE A 68 13.12 -4.86 -5.58
C PHE A 68 11.63 -5.02 -5.27
N TYR A 69 11.28 -5.86 -4.31
CA TYR A 69 9.90 -6.02 -3.82
C TYR A 69 9.32 -4.70 -3.29
N GLY A 70 10.09 -3.95 -2.49
CA GLY A 70 9.69 -2.62 -2.02
C GLY A 70 9.43 -1.64 -3.17
N PHE A 71 10.35 -1.55 -4.14
CA PHE A 71 10.18 -0.68 -5.31
C PHE A 71 8.96 -1.06 -6.16
N LEU A 72 8.71 -2.36 -6.35
CA LEU A 72 7.51 -2.84 -7.03
C LEU A 72 6.25 -2.37 -6.31
N PHE A 73 6.19 -2.52 -4.99
CA PHE A 73 5.06 -2.04 -4.19
C PHE A 73 4.82 -0.54 -4.41
N VAL A 74 5.86 0.29 -4.32
CA VAL A 74 5.77 1.74 -4.52
C VAL A 74 5.27 2.11 -5.91
N ALA A 75 5.87 1.51 -6.94
CA ALA A 75 5.49 1.79 -8.33
C ALA A 75 4.03 1.40 -8.60
N GLY A 76 3.63 0.21 -8.14
CA GLY A 76 2.25 -0.26 -8.24
C GLY A 76 1.27 0.64 -7.49
N PHE A 77 1.64 1.09 -6.28
CA PHE A 77 0.75 1.87 -5.43
C PHE A 77 0.51 3.26 -6.01
N ILE A 78 1.57 3.94 -6.46
CA ILE A 78 1.46 5.24 -7.12
C ILE A 78 0.64 5.14 -8.41
N LEU A 79 0.86 4.07 -9.20
CA LEU A 79 0.08 3.84 -10.42
C LEU A 79 -1.41 3.64 -10.10
N SER A 80 -1.74 2.78 -9.13
CA SER A 80 -3.12 2.57 -8.67
C SER A 80 -3.77 3.86 -8.20
N MET A 81 -3.09 4.60 -7.32
CA MET A 81 -3.59 5.83 -6.74
C MET A 81 -3.87 6.86 -7.84
N LYS A 82 -2.93 7.04 -8.78
CA LYS A 82 -3.12 7.90 -9.94
C LYS A 82 -4.36 7.48 -10.74
N MET A 83 -4.45 6.20 -11.10
CA MET A 83 -5.58 5.68 -11.86
C MET A 83 -6.91 5.87 -11.14
N CYS A 84 -6.97 5.66 -9.83
CA CYS A 84 -8.14 5.93 -9.00
C CYS A 84 -8.52 7.42 -9.03
N LEU A 85 -7.56 8.31 -8.79
CA LEU A 85 -7.81 9.76 -8.79
C LEU A 85 -8.28 10.29 -10.16
N ASP A 86 -7.77 9.70 -11.24
CA ASP A 86 -8.18 10.03 -12.59
C ASP A 86 -9.58 9.47 -12.91
N ALA A 87 -9.86 8.22 -12.53
CA ALA A 87 -11.19 7.60 -12.68
C ALA A 87 -12.26 8.32 -11.86
N GLY A 88 -11.94 8.69 -10.63
CA GLY A 88 -12.80 9.45 -9.73
C GLY A 88 -12.81 10.96 -10.01
N GLN A 89 -12.17 11.41 -11.10
CA GLN A 89 -12.20 12.80 -11.59
C GLN A 89 -11.90 13.83 -10.49
N TYR A 90 -10.82 13.60 -9.75
CA TYR A 90 -10.36 14.53 -8.71
C TYR A 90 -9.78 15.80 -9.33
N SER A 91 -9.87 16.92 -8.61
CA SER A 91 -9.23 18.18 -9.01
C SER A 91 -7.71 18.03 -9.06
N LYS A 92 -7.03 18.92 -9.79
CA LYS A 92 -5.56 18.92 -9.90
C LYS A 92 -4.89 19.04 -8.53
N GLN A 93 -5.44 19.87 -7.65
CA GLN A 93 -4.95 20.05 -6.27
C GLN A 93 -5.07 18.77 -5.44
N LEU A 94 -6.24 18.14 -5.42
CA LEU A 94 -6.44 16.89 -4.69
C LEU A 94 -5.58 15.75 -5.25
N LYS A 95 -5.37 15.72 -6.57
CA LYS A 95 -4.46 14.76 -7.21
C LYS A 95 -3.03 14.92 -6.68
N TYR A 96 -2.50 16.14 -6.65
CA TYR A 96 -1.16 16.37 -6.13
C TYR A 96 -1.06 16.07 -4.63
N LEU A 97 -2.08 16.42 -3.85
CA LEU A 97 -2.12 16.09 -2.42
C LEU A 97 -2.04 14.58 -2.18
N PHE A 98 -2.94 13.80 -2.79
CA PHE A 98 -2.97 12.34 -2.58
C PHE A 98 -1.73 11.64 -3.14
N LEU A 99 -1.24 12.05 -4.31
CA LEU A 99 -0.01 11.49 -4.87
C LEU A 99 1.23 11.86 -4.03
N GLY A 100 1.28 13.09 -3.50
CA GLY A 100 2.36 13.54 -2.62
C GLY A 100 2.38 12.78 -1.29
N LEU A 101 1.24 12.65 -0.63
CA LEU A 101 1.09 11.85 0.60
C LEU A 101 1.45 10.38 0.36
N SER A 102 0.98 9.83 -0.76
CA SER A 102 1.30 8.46 -1.19
C SER A 102 2.80 8.26 -1.40
N LEU A 103 3.47 9.20 -2.06
CA LEU A 103 4.91 9.15 -2.30
C LEU A 103 5.71 9.25 -1.00
N ILE A 104 5.33 10.16 -0.09
CA ILE A 104 5.98 10.32 1.22
C ILE A 104 5.84 9.03 2.02
N SER A 105 4.63 8.48 2.12
CA SER A 105 4.38 7.22 2.83
C SER A 105 5.16 6.05 2.23
N ALA A 106 5.13 5.90 0.90
CA ALA A 106 5.87 4.87 0.17
C ALA A 106 7.39 4.99 0.36
N THR A 107 7.91 6.22 0.40
CA THR A 107 9.34 6.49 0.66
C THR A 107 9.72 6.08 2.08
N ILE A 108 8.90 6.40 3.08
CA ILE A 108 9.14 6.00 4.48
C ILE A 108 9.09 4.46 4.62
N LEU A 109 8.11 3.80 4.00
CA LEU A 109 8.01 2.34 4.00
C LEU A 109 9.23 1.69 3.33
N THR A 110 9.68 2.24 2.20
CA THR A 110 10.89 1.76 1.51
C THR A 110 12.15 2.01 2.34
N ALA A 111 12.24 3.17 3.00
CA ALA A 111 13.32 3.48 3.93
C ALA A 111 13.34 2.48 5.11
N GLY A 112 12.17 2.08 5.60
CA GLY A 112 12.03 0.99 6.57
C GLY A 112 12.62 -0.32 6.07
N MET A 113 12.36 -0.67 4.80
CA MET A 113 12.97 -1.85 4.15
C MET A 113 14.47 -1.69 3.86
N SER A 114 15.00 -0.46 3.85
CA SER A 114 16.43 -0.17 3.65
C SER A 114 17.19 0.08 4.96
N VAL A 115 16.54 0.10 6.13
CA VAL A 115 17.23 0.05 7.44
C VAL A 115 18.26 -1.07 7.49
N PRO A 116 18.04 -2.20 6.78
CA PRO A 116 19.07 -3.20 6.57
C PRO A 116 20.43 -2.76 6.00
N TRP A 117 20.53 -1.55 5.46
CA TRP A 117 21.75 -1.02 4.83
C TRP A 117 22.53 -0.07 5.74
N ILE A 118 22.01 0.26 6.93
CA ILE A 118 22.66 1.21 7.82
C ILE A 118 23.85 0.52 8.51
N GLU A 119 25.05 1.05 8.30
CA GLU A 119 26.20 0.68 9.11
C GLU A 119 26.04 1.26 10.51
N VAL A 120 25.97 0.38 11.51
CA VAL A 120 25.88 0.74 12.92
C VAL A 120 27.08 0.13 13.65
N GLU A 121 27.71 0.94 14.50
CA GLU A 121 28.82 0.55 15.38
C GLU A 121 28.32 -0.25 16.59
N GLY A 122 29.12 -1.17 17.12
CA GLY A 122 28.82 -1.98 18.31
C GLY A 122 28.95 -3.49 18.10
N GLU A 123 28.84 -4.27 19.18
CA GLU A 123 28.83 -5.73 19.12
C GLU A 123 27.63 -6.25 18.32
N LEU A 124 27.79 -7.43 17.69
CA LEU A 124 26.84 -7.96 16.71
C LEU A 124 25.39 -8.02 17.23
N ALA A 125 25.20 -8.35 18.52
CA ALA A 125 23.89 -8.44 19.15
C ALA A 125 23.22 -7.07 19.38
N GLU A 126 23.95 -6.09 19.94
CA GLU A 126 23.44 -4.72 20.12
C GLU A 126 23.14 -4.04 18.78
N LYS A 127 24.00 -4.26 17.78
CA LYS A 127 23.80 -3.79 16.42
C LYS A 127 22.47 -4.27 15.84
N TYR A 128 22.15 -5.56 15.98
CA TYR A 128 20.87 -6.10 15.50
C TYR A 128 19.67 -5.53 16.26
N THR A 129 19.76 -5.34 17.57
CA THR A 129 18.69 -4.73 18.38
C THR A 129 18.42 -3.29 17.94
N ARG A 130 19.46 -2.48 17.76
CA ARG A 130 19.34 -1.08 17.36
C ARG A 130 18.79 -0.91 15.94
N LEU A 131 19.31 -1.68 14.97
CA LEU A 131 18.79 -1.70 13.60
C LEU A 131 17.32 -2.13 13.56
N ARG A 132 16.94 -3.04 14.44
CA ARG A 132 15.57 -3.53 14.56
C ARG A 132 14.62 -2.47 15.12
N GLU A 133 15.01 -1.74 16.16
CA GLU A 133 14.20 -0.64 16.70
C GLU A 133 13.96 0.44 15.64
N ILE A 134 15.02 0.80 14.89
CA ILE A 134 14.91 1.74 13.77
C ILE A 134 13.94 1.20 12.71
N HIS A 135 14.08 -0.07 12.30
CA HIS A 135 13.18 -0.67 11.32
C HIS A 135 11.73 -0.65 11.78
N ASN A 136 11.45 -1.08 13.02
CA ASN A 136 10.10 -1.13 13.56
C ASN A 136 9.48 0.28 13.65
N ASN A 137 10.23 1.27 14.10
CA ASN A 137 9.75 2.65 14.21
C ASN A 137 9.46 3.23 12.82
N VAL A 138 10.40 3.11 11.88
CA VAL A 138 10.24 3.62 10.51
C VAL A 138 9.10 2.92 9.78
N ALA A 139 9.01 1.58 9.89
CA ALA A 139 7.92 0.81 9.30
C ALA A 139 6.57 1.22 9.90
N THR A 140 6.48 1.36 11.23
CA THR A 140 5.23 1.77 11.91
C THR A 140 4.80 3.16 11.46
N ILE A 141 5.71 4.14 11.41
CA ILE A 141 5.41 5.50 10.90
C ILE A 141 4.95 5.43 9.44
N GLY A 142 5.65 4.64 8.61
CA GLY A 142 5.28 4.44 7.21
C GLY A 142 3.87 3.88 7.05
N PHE A 143 3.51 2.86 7.84
CA PHE A 143 2.18 2.28 7.86
C PHE A 143 1.11 3.26 8.37
N ILE A 144 1.39 4.03 9.42
CA ILE A 144 0.45 5.04 9.93
C ILE A 144 0.17 6.09 8.85
N MET A 145 1.22 6.65 8.25
CA MET A 145 1.10 7.65 7.16
C MET A 145 0.33 7.08 5.96
N PHE A 146 0.57 5.80 5.65
CA PHE A 146 -0.15 5.07 4.62
C PHE A 146 -1.65 5.00 4.93
N PHE A 147 -2.00 4.53 6.13
CA PHE A 147 -3.38 4.40 6.58
C PHE A 147 -4.10 5.75 6.62
N VAL A 148 -3.43 6.81 7.07
CA VAL A 148 -4.00 8.16 7.05
C VAL A 148 -4.29 8.59 5.62
N THR A 149 -3.39 8.33 4.67
CA THR A 149 -3.59 8.66 3.25
C THR A 149 -4.80 7.93 2.67
N GLU A 150 -4.92 6.62 2.93
CA GLU A 150 -6.06 5.81 2.52
C GLU A 150 -7.36 6.30 3.16
N VAL A 151 -7.39 6.52 4.48
CA VAL A 151 -8.56 7.04 5.21
C VAL A 151 -9.02 8.36 4.61
N LEU A 152 -8.11 9.30 4.38
CA LEU A 152 -8.45 10.59 3.75
C LEU A 152 -9.01 10.40 2.34
N PHE A 153 -8.42 9.49 1.56
CA PHE A 153 -8.89 9.18 0.21
C PHE A 153 -10.30 8.56 0.22
N PHE A 154 -10.57 7.65 1.16
CA PHE A 154 -11.87 7.01 1.36
C PHE A 154 -12.92 7.98 1.86
N ILE A 155 -12.62 8.83 2.85
CA ILE A 155 -13.53 9.89 3.32
C ILE A 155 -13.86 10.83 2.16
N THR A 156 -12.86 11.24 1.39
CA THR A 156 -13.08 12.11 0.22
C THR A 156 -13.95 11.41 -0.83
N THR A 157 -13.77 10.10 -1.02
CA THR A 157 -14.66 9.31 -1.90
C THR A 157 -16.09 9.25 -1.35
N LEU A 158 -16.26 9.02 -0.04
CA LEU A 158 -17.57 8.95 0.61
C LEU A 158 -18.35 10.27 0.47
N LEU A 159 -17.68 11.40 0.65
CA LEU A 159 -18.28 12.72 0.46
C LEU A 159 -18.72 12.98 -0.99
N ARG A 160 -18.02 12.38 -1.96
CA ARG A 160 -18.31 12.51 -3.40
C ARG A 160 -19.27 11.46 -3.94
N ASN A 161 -19.38 10.32 -3.30
CA ASN A 161 -20.30 9.27 -3.70
C ASN A 161 -20.58 8.37 -2.49
N PRO A 162 -21.63 8.65 -1.71
CA PRO A 162 -21.91 7.91 -0.48
C PRO A 162 -22.09 6.40 -0.72
N LYS A 163 -22.72 6.00 -1.82
CA LYS A 163 -22.93 4.58 -2.15
C LYS A 163 -21.62 3.86 -2.44
N GLN A 164 -20.75 4.46 -3.25
CA GLN A 164 -19.43 3.93 -3.52
C GLN A 164 -18.55 3.95 -2.26
N GLY A 165 -18.58 5.06 -1.52
CA GLY A 165 -17.82 5.27 -0.30
C GLY A 165 -18.15 4.25 0.78
N MET A 166 -19.41 3.83 0.94
CA MET A 166 -19.78 2.78 1.89
C MET A 166 -19.10 1.43 1.56
N ILE A 167 -19.06 1.05 0.28
CA ILE A 167 -18.31 -0.16 -0.16
C ILE A 167 -16.82 0.02 0.13
N SER A 168 -16.31 1.23 -0.12
CA SER A 168 -14.91 1.59 0.08
C SER A 168 -14.49 1.54 1.56
N VAL A 169 -15.35 2.01 2.46
CA VAL A 169 -15.18 1.90 3.93
C VAL A 169 -15.17 0.44 4.38
N GLY A 170 -16.04 -0.41 3.81
CA GLY A 170 -16.02 -1.85 4.08
C GLY A 170 -14.69 -2.51 3.69
N MET A 171 -14.12 -2.13 2.55
CA MET A 171 -12.78 -2.59 2.12
C MET A 171 -11.67 -2.11 3.07
N LEU A 172 -11.70 -0.84 3.47
CA LEU A 172 -10.75 -0.29 4.43
C LEU A 172 -10.85 -1.01 5.79
N ALA A 173 -12.06 -1.26 6.28
CA ALA A 173 -12.29 -1.99 7.52
C ALA A 173 -11.75 -3.43 7.45
N TYR A 174 -11.93 -4.11 6.31
CA TYR A 174 -11.32 -5.42 6.07
C TYR A 174 -9.79 -5.36 6.16
N VAL A 175 -9.14 -4.40 5.48
CA VAL A 175 -7.69 -4.23 5.53
C VAL A 175 -7.23 -3.97 6.97
N LEU A 176 -7.89 -3.06 7.69
CA LEU A 176 -7.56 -2.72 9.08
C LEU A 176 -7.72 -3.93 10.02
N MET A 177 -8.87 -4.61 10.00
CA MET A 177 -9.13 -5.76 10.87
C MET A 177 -8.16 -6.90 10.59
N THR A 178 -7.91 -7.21 9.32
CA THR A 178 -6.95 -8.27 8.96
C THR A 178 -5.52 -7.89 9.31
N SER A 179 -5.15 -6.61 9.19
CA SER A 179 -3.85 -6.10 9.65
C SER A 179 -3.67 -6.29 11.16
N VAL A 180 -4.66 -5.91 11.97
CA VAL A 180 -4.63 -6.04 13.43
C VAL A 180 -4.54 -7.50 13.85
N ILE A 181 -5.35 -8.38 13.24
CA ILE A 181 -5.31 -9.83 13.51
C ILE A 181 -3.92 -10.39 13.16
N MET A 182 -3.37 -10.04 11.99
CA MET A 182 -2.06 -10.52 11.56
C MET A 182 -0.92 -9.99 12.46
N LEU A 183 -0.97 -8.73 12.89
CA LEU A 183 -0.03 -8.17 13.86
C LEU A 183 -0.10 -8.92 15.20
N LYS A 184 -1.32 -9.19 15.69
CA LYS A 184 -1.54 -9.95 16.92
C LYS A 184 -1.05 -11.40 16.81
N LEU A 185 -1.32 -12.08 15.68
CA LEU A 185 -0.87 -13.45 15.43
C LEU A 185 0.65 -13.54 15.25
N ALA A 186 1.28 -12.53 14.63
CA ALA A 186 2.73 -12.41 14.53
C ALA A 186 3.38 -12.23 15.90
N ASN A 187 2.73 -11.49 16.81
CA ASN A 187 3.21 -11.30 18.19
C ASN A 187 2.95 -12.52 19.10
N LEU A 188 2.00 -13.40 18.77
CA LEU A 188 1.57 -14.50 19.64
C LEU A 188 2.25 -15.85 19.38
N LYS A 189 2.92 -16.04 18.26
CA LYS A 189 3.67 -17.28 18.02
C LYS A 189 5.17 -17.01 18.03
N GLY A 190 5.62 -16.76 19.24
CA GLY A 190 6.79 -17.42 19.74
C GLY A 190 7.53 -16.53 20.70
N ILE A 191 8.27 -17.20 21.56
CA ILE A 191 9.26 -16.61 22.41
C ILE A 191 8.72 -15.82 23.62
N VAL A 192 8.90 -16.49 24.74
CA VAL A 192 8.97 -15.94 26.10
C VAL A 192 10.42 -15.43 26.40
N GLU A 193 11.32 -15.32 25.41
CA GLU A 193 12.79 -15.09 25.56
C GLU A 193 13.49 -14.01 24.66
N HIS A 194 12.86 -13.47 23.61
CA HIS A 194 13.29 -12.62 22.48
C HIS A 194 12.02 -12.09 21.76
N PRO A 195 11.48 -10.93 22.14
CA PRO A 195 10.25 -10.40 21.54
C PRO A 195 10.41 -10.38 20.02
N TYR A 196 9.45 -10.85 19.22
CA TYR A 196 9.60 -11.15 17.78
C TYR A 196 9.13 -10.02 16.84
N PRO A 197 9.53 -10.05 15.55
CA PRO A 197 9.19 -9.01 14.56
C PRO A 197 7.76 -9.12 14.03
N ILE A 198 7.27 -8.05 13.40
CA ILE A 198 6.13 -8.15 12.47
C ILE A 198 6.52 -9.18 11.40
N SER A 199 5.78 -10.30 11.34
CA SER A 199 6.06 -11.38 10.37
C SER A 199 6.00 -10.85 8.94
N SER A 200 6.89 -11.33 8.06
CA SER A 200 6.88 -11.03 6.62
C SER A 200 5.51 -11.33 6.02
N ILE A 201 4.85 -12.38 6.49
CA ILE A 201 3.48 -12.75 6.08
C ILE A 201 2.49 -11.65 6.44
N ALA A 202 2.61 -11.05 7.63
CA ALA A 202 1.74 -9.95 8.03
C ALA A 202 1.97 -8.70 7.17
N GLN A 203 3.24 -8.32 6.94
CA GLN A 203 3.58 -7.17 6.08
C GLN A 203 3.13 -7.39 4.63
N ILE A 204 3.39 -8.58 4.08
CA ILE A 204 3.00 -8.98 2.73
C ILE A 204 1.47 -9.03 2.57
N HIS A 205 0.75 -9.59 3.56
CA HIS A 205 -0.71 -9.62 3.56
C HIS A 205 -1.28 -8.22 3.47
N VAL A 206 -0.74 -7.29 4.25
CA VAL A 206 -1.15 -5.89 4.24
C VAL A 206 -0.88 -5.28 2.85
N PHE A 207 0.32 -5.43 2.31
CA PHE A 207 0.66 -4.90 0.98
C PHE A 207 -0.21 -5.47 -0.15
N CYS A 208 -0.47 -6.78 -0.15
CA CYS A 208 -1.34 -7.43 -1.13
C CYS A 208 -2.80 -6.96 -0.98
N SER A 209 -3.31 -6.89 0.25
CA SER A 209 -4.68 -6.47 0.53
C SER A 209 -4.91 -5.04 0.06
N ILE A 210 -3.95 -4.15 0.30
CA ILE A 210 -3.97 -2.76 -0.16
C ILE A 210 -4.03 -2.67 -1.69
N GLY A 211 -3.13 -3.38 -2.38
CA GLY A 211 -3.07 -3.36 -3.84
C GLY A 211 -4.38 -3.85 -4.46
N PHE A 212 -4.95 -4.89 -3.87
CA PHE A 212 -6.24 -5.44 -4.26
C PHE A 212 -7.38 -4.46 -4.01
N THR A 213 -7.46 -3.83 -2.83
CA THR A 213 -8.53 -2.87 -2.51
C THR A 213 -8.47 -1.63 -3.37
N LEU A 214 -7.28 -1.12 -3.70
CA LEU A 214 -7.14 -0.01 -4.65
C LEU A 214 -7.57 -0.40 -6.07
N THR A 215 -7.28 -1.62 -6.48
CA THR A 215 -7.73 -2.13 -7.79
C THR A 215 -9.26 -2.20 -7.84
N ILE A 216 -9.91 -2.70 -6.78
CA ILE A 216 -11.38 -2.66 -6.68
C ILE A 216 -11.88 -1.21 -6.66
N GLN A 217 -11.23 -0.34 -5.88
CA GLN A 217 -11.61 1.07 -5.74
C GLN A 217 -11.58 1.80 -7.09
N TYR A 218 -10.56 1.53 -7.91
CA TYR A 218 -10.48 2.02 -9.28
C TYR A 218 -11.71 1.62 -10.11
N PHE A 219 -12.08 0.33 -10.10
CA PHE A 219 -13.25 -0.16 -10.83
C PHE A 219 -14.56 0.40 -10.27
N LEU A 220 -14.68 0.55 -8.96
CA LEU A 220 -15.82 1.21 -8.33
C LEU A 220 -15.96 2.66 -8.79
N MET A 221 -14.87 3.42 -8.86
CA MET A 221 -14.88 4.80 -9.38
C MET A 221 -15.25 4.86 -10.87
N ARG A 222 -14.98 3.80 -11.64
CA ARG A 222 -15.39 3.71 -13.05
C ARG A 222 -16.87 3.37 -13.23
N LEU A 223 -17.37 2.44 -12.43
CA LEU A 223 -18.75 1.94 -12.51
C LEU A 223 -19.74 2.88 -11.83
N MET A 224 -19.28 3.58 -10.78
CA MET A 224 -20.05 4.51 -9.96
C MET A 224 -19.28 5.83 -9.84
N PRO A 225 -19.22 6.64 -10.91
CA PRO A 225 -18.42 7.85 -10.93
C PRO A 225 -18.81 8.81 -9.81
N ASN A 226 -17.79 9.43 -9.22
CA ASN A 226 -17.94 10.44 -8.17
C ASN A 226 -18.78 11.62 -8.66
N THR A 227 -19.64 12.17 -7.80
CA THR A 227 -20.16 13.51 -8.04
C THR A 227 -19.02 14.52 -7.85
N ARG A 228 -19.06 15.59 -8.65
CA ARG A 228 -18.15 16.72 -8.46
C ARG A 228 -18.57 17.40 -7.17
N ILE A 229 -17.65 17.59 -6.23
CA ILE A 229 -17.86 18.62 -5.20
C ILE A 229 -17.73 19.92 -5.97
N GLU A 230 -18.83 20.65 -6.11
CA GLU A 230 -18.79 22.05 -6.50
C GLU A 230 -18.05 22.79 -5.38
N MET A 231 -16.73 22.87 -5.50
CA MET A 231 -16.03 23.94 -4.83
C MET A 231 -16.52 25.19 -5.54
N SER A 232 -17.42 25.93 -4.89
CA SER A 232 -17.53 27.36 -5.13
C SER A 232 -16.10 27.87 -5.19
N GLU A 233 -15.64 28.25 -6.39
CA GLU A 233 -14.54 29.19 -6.51
C GLU A 233 -15.05 30.42 -5.77
N ALA A 234 -14.78 30.46 -4.47
CA ALA A 234 -15.13 31.58 -3.63
C ALA A 234 -14.32 32.76 -4.14
N ALA A 235 -14.97 33.54 -5.00
CA ALA A 235 -14.75 34.94 -5.33
C ALA A 235 -13.28 35.38 -5.41
N ASP A 236 -12.77 35.47 -6.64
CA ASP A 236 -11.98 36.63 -7.04
C ASP A 236 -12.92 37.63 -7.77
#